data_AF-A0A1H3EE34-F1
#
_entry.id   AF-A0A1H3EE34-F1
#
_cell.length_a   1.000
_cell.length_b   1.000
_cell.length_c   1.000
_cell.angle_alpha   90.00
_cell.angle_beta   90.00
_cell.angle_gamma   90.00
#
_symmetry.space_group_name_H-M   'P 1'
#
loop_
_entity.id
_entity.type
_entity.pdbx_description
1 polymer ?
#
loop_
_entity_poly.entity_id
_entity_poly.type
_entity_poly.pdbx_seq_one_letter_code
_entity_poly.pdbx_strand_id
1 'polypeptide(L)' 'MPLTLESVEISAKIFASLKRLGQPIGHTDTLIAGVAMVNRMQLATNNTAHFERIEGLELVNWTK' A
#
# COMPACT_ATOMS: atom_id res chain seq x y z
N MET A 1 -8.15 11.79 2.57
CA MET A 1 -6.81 12.23 2.99
C MET A 1 -6.08 12.81 1.78
N PRO A 2 -5.33 13.90 1.92
CA PRO A 2 -4.54 14.44 0.81
C PRO A 2 -3.36 13.54 0.48
N LEU A 3 -2.95 13.53 -0.78
CA LEU A 3 -1.67 12.94 -1.18
C LEU A 3 -0.54 13.92 -0.79
N THR A 4 0.30 13.52 0.16
CA THR A 4 1.42 14.33 0.67
C THR A 4 2.75 13.84 0.13
N LEU A 5 3.80 14.67 0.18
CA LEU A 5 5.15 14.26 -0.21
C LEU A 5 5.62 13.02 0.57
N GLU A 6 5.36 12.99 1.89
CA GLU A 6 5.67 11.85 2.74
C GLU A 6 4.97 10.56 2.26
N SER A 7 3.67 10.64 1.92
CA SER A 7 2.94 9.47 1.41
C SER A 7 3.48 8.98 0.07
N VAL A 8 3.94 9.90 -0.80
CA VAL A 8 4.57 9.56 -2.09
C VAL A 8 5.94 8.92 -1.89
N GLU A 9 6.74 9.38 -0.93
CA GLU A 9 8.02 8.75 -0.58
C GLU A 9 7.84 7.31 -0.10
N ILE A 10 6.85 7.06 0.79
CA ILE A 10 6.53 5.69 1.21
C ILE A 10 6.06 4.85 0.02
N SER A 11 5.19 5.40 -0.82
CA SER A 11 4.69 4.72 -2.03
C SER A 11 5.83 4.29 -2.96
N ALA A 12 6.80 5.18 -3.20
CA ALA A 12 7.97 4.90 -4.02
C ALA A 12 8.84 3.79 -3.43
N LYS A 13 9.05 3.79 -2.10
CA LYS A 13 9.79 2.72 -1.39
C LYS A 13 9.09 1.37 -1.53
N ILE A 14 7.78 1.32 -1.33
CA ILE A 14 6.97 0.10 -1.51
C ILE A 14 7.11 -0.42 -2.95
N PHE A 15 6.92 0.46 -3.94
CA PHE A 15 7.01 0.09 -5.36
C PHE A 15 8.40 -0.49 -5.69
N ALA A 16 9.47 0.19 -5.27
CA ALA A 16 10.84 -0.24 -5.50
C ALA A 16 11.13 -1.59 -4.84
N SER A 17 10.66 -1.81 -3.61
CA SER A 17 10.83 -3.08 -2.89
C SER A 17 10.13 -4.24 -3.63
N LEU A 18 8.86 -4.07 -3.95
CA LEU A 18 8.06 -5.09 -4.64
C LEU A 18 8.57 -5.38 -6.05
N LYS A 19 9.02 -4.35 -6.77
CA LYS A 19 9.65 -4.51 -8.10
C LYS A 19 10.94 -5.33 -8.01
N ARG A 20 11.78 -5.08 -6.98
CA ARG A 20 13.01 -5.86 -6.74
C ARG A 20 12.72 -7.33 -6.43
N LEU A 21 11.61 -7.62 -5.76
CA LEU A 21 11.17 -8.98 -5.43
C LEU A 21 10.48 -9.70 -6.60
N GLY A 22 10.34 -9.06 -7.77
CA GLY A 22 9.63 -9.63 -8.92
C GLY A 22 8.11 -9.69 -8.73
N GLN A 23 7.56 -8.93 -7.78
CA GLN A 23 6.15 -8.92 -7.42
C GLN A 23 5.55 -7.52 -7.53
N PRO A 24 5.61 -6.86 -8.70
CA PRO A 24 5.11 -5.49 -8.82
C PRO A 24 3.63 -5.40 -8.43
N ILE A 25 3.27 -4.24 -7.88
CA ILE A 25 1.90 -3.82 -7.60
C ILE A 25 1.61 -2.56 -8.40
N GLY A 26 0.33 -2.29 -8.69
CA GLY A 26 -0.05 -1.10 -9.46
C GLY A 26 0.37 0.20 -8.77
N HIS A 27 0.69 1.23 -9.57
CA HIS A 27 1.10 2.53 -9.05
C HIS A 27 0.05 3.14 -8.11
N THR A 28 -1.23 3.05 -8.48
CA THR A 28 -2.34 3.54 -7.66
C THR A 28 -2.44 2.78 -6.33
N ASP A 29 -2.31 1.45 -6.35
CA ASP A 29 -2.29 0.63 -5.13
C ASP A 29 -1.14 1.05 -4.21
N THR A 30 0.02 1.40 -4.79
CA THR A 30 1.15 1.89 -4.01
C THR A 30 0.89 3.24 -3.37
N LEU A 31 0.21 4.16 -4.07
CA LEU A 31 -0.22 5.45 -3.51
C LEU A 31 -1.25 5.28 -2.39
N ILE A 32 -2.22 4.38 -2.57
CA ILE A 32 -3.22 4.05 -1.54
C ILE A 32 -2.53 3.52 -0.28
N ALA A 33 -1.60 2.56 -0.45
CA ALA A 33 -0.83 2.00 0.65
C ALA A 33 0.05 3.07 1.34
N GLY A 34 0.72 3.93 0.58
CA GLY A 34 1.54 5.01 1.15
C GLY A 34 0.73 5.99 1.99
N VAL A 35 -0.46 6.37 1.53
CA VAL A 35 -1.38 7.21 2.31
C VAL A 35 -1.84 6.50 3.59
N ALA A 36 -2.22 5.22 3.52
CA ALA A 36 -2.63 4.46 4.69
C ALA A 36 -1.50 4.34 5.74
N MET A 37 -0.28 4.05 5.29
CA MET A 37 0.90 3.87 6.13
C MET A 37 1.30 5.15 6.88
N VAL A 38 1.40 6.29 6.20
CA VAL A 38 1.73 7.58 6.85
C VAL A 38 0.74 7.91 7.97
N ASN A 39 -0.53 7.56 7.76
CA ASN A 39 -1.61 7.92 8.66
C ASN A 39 -1.98 6.81 9.64
N ARG A 40 -1.21 5.72 9.68
CA ARG A 40 -1.42 4.57 10.57
C ARG A 40 -2.85 4.03 10.48
N MET A 41 -3.35 3.93 9.26
CA MET A 41 -4.71 3.47 8.98
C MET A 41 -4.71 2.01 8.55
N GLN A 42 -5.74 1.29 8.97
CA GLN A 42 -6.08 -0.01 8.39
C GLN A 42 -6.75 0.20 7.02
N LEU A 43 -6.25 -0.48 5.99
CA LEU A 43 -6.79 -0.41 4.63
C LEU A 43 -7.88 -1.47 4.42
N ALA A 44 -9.11 -1.01 4.20
CA ALA A 44 -10.21 -1.87 3.79
C ALA A 44 -10.10 -2.24 2.30
N THR A 45 -10.00 -3.53 1.97
CA THR A 45 -9.89 -3.99 0.57
C THR A 45 -10.44 -5.40 0.35
N ASN A 46 -11.07 -5.63 -0.79
CA ASN A 46 -11.43 -6.97 -1.27
C ASN A 46 -10.29 -7.63 -2.07
N ASN A 47 -9.27 -6.86 -2.47
CA ASN A 47 -8.11 -7.35 -3.20
C ASN A 47 -6.94 -7.61 -2.23
N THR A 48 -7.17 -8.43 -1.20
CA THR A 48 -6.17 -8.62 -0.13
C THR A 48 -4.87 -9.19 -0.67
N ALA A 49 -4.92 -10.10 -1.65
CA ALA A 49 -3.73 -10.69 -2.28
C ALA A 49 -2.76 -9.65 -2.88
N HIS A 50 -3.27 -8.51 -3.37
CA HIS A 50 -2.39 -7.44 -3.86
C HIS A 50 -1.63 -6.76 -2.71
N PHE A 51 -2.37 -6.38 -1.66
CA PHE A 51 -1.88 -5.53 -0.58
C PHE A 51 -1.15 -6.29 0.53
N GLU A 52 -1.41 -7.59 0.70
CA GLU A 52 -0.74 -8.47 1.68
C GLU A 52 0.77 -8.56 1.43
N ARG A 53 1.23 -8.24 0.21
CA ARG A 53 2.66 -8.17 -0.13
C ARG A 53 3.38 -6.96 0.46
N ILE A 54 2.63 -5.96 0.94
CA ILE A 54 3.19 -4.73 1.51
C ILE A 54 3.41 -4.95 3.01
N GLU A 55 4.66 -5.12 3.39
CA GLU A 55 5.04 -5.28 4.80
C GLU A 55 4.63 -4.05 5.64
N GLY A 56 4.01 -4.30 6.79
CA GLY A 56 3.57 -3.26 7.73
C GLY A 56 2.22 -2.61 7.39
N LEU A 57 1.59 -2.96 6.27
CA LEU A 57 0.25 -2.46 5.93
C LEU A 57 -0.83 -3.30 6.61
N GLU A 58 -1.60 -2.68 7.51
CA GLU A 58 -2.73 -3.32 8.16
C GLU A 58 -3.92 -3.41 7.20
N LEU A 59 -4.52 -4.60 7.07
CA LEU A 59 -5.63 -4.85 6.16
C LEU A 59 -6.88 -5.30 6.91
N VAL A 60 -8.04 -4.93 6.36
CA VAL A 60 -9.33 -5.50 6.72
C VAL A 60 -10.12 -5.82 5.45
N ASN A 61 -10.82 -6.94 5.44
CA ASN A 61 -11.75 -7.27 4.36
C ASN A 61 -13.16 -7.38 4.96
N TRP A 62 -14.06 -6.49 4.57
CA TRP A 62 -15.44 -6.44 5.08
C TRP A 62 -16.41 -7.34 4.31
N THR A 63 -15.97 -7.98 3.23
CA THR A 63 -16.79 -8.95 2.47
C THR A 63 -16.53 -10.39 2.86
N LYS A 64 -15.62 -10.62 3.80
CA LYS A 64 -15.37 -11.91 4.44
C LYS A 64 -15.91 -11.92 5.86
#